data_AF-A0A413DUA3-F1
#
_entry.id   AF-A0A413DUA3-F1
#
_cell.length_a   1.000
_cell.length_b   1.000
_cell.length_c   1.000
_cell.angle_alpha   90.00
_cell.angle_beta   90.00
_cell.angle_gamma   90.00
#
_symmetry.space_group_name_H-M   'P 1'
#
loop_
_entity.id
_entity.type
_entity.pdbx_description
1 polymer ?
#
loop_
_entity_poly.entity_id
_entity_poly.type
_entity_poly.pdbx_seq_one_letter_code
_entity_poly.pdbx_strand_id
1 'polypeptide(L)'
;MPSLEREAYRLRSLIDDADAIIVGIGSGMSSAAGFNHYNRAGMARAGMTDWQQAFGFKSLFDGFYHLYPSLEQQWAYYARYIDFMLREPTSQPYLDLRSLIGHKDYFILSTNV
;
A
#
# COMPACT_ATOMS: atom_id res chain seq x y z
N MET A 1 -22.31 12.62 17.33
CA MET A 1 -21.43 11.93 16.36
C MET A 1 -20.05 12.57 16.37
N PRO A 2 -18.99 11.82 16.68
CA PRO A 2 -17.59 12.16 16.37
C PRO A 2 -17.37 12.74 14.96
N SER A 3 -16.30 13.50 14.76
CA SER A 3 -15.98 14.12 13.46
C SER A 3 -15.83 13.10 12.34
N LEU A 4 -15.13 12.00 12.58
CA LEU A 4 -14.89 10.94 11.61
C LEU A 4 -16.18 10.25 11.16
N GLU A 5 -17.12 10.03 12.08
CA GLU A 5 -18.43 9.46 11.71
C GLU A 5 -19.17 10.39 10.74
N ARG A 6 -19.17 11.71 11.01
CA ARG A 6 -19.82 12.68 10.12
C ARG A 6 -19.17 12.70 8.73
N GLU A 7 -17.85 12.60 8.67
CA GLU A 7 -17.11 12.51 7.40
C GLU A 7 -17.45 11.23 6.65
N ALA A 8 -17.53 10.09 7.34
CA ALA A 8 -17.93 8.81 6.75
C ALA A 8 -19.37 8.83 6.19
N TYR A 9 -20.32 9.40 6.94
CA TYR A 9 -21.70 9.57 6.45
C TYR A 9 -21.76 10.49 5.24
N ARG A 10 -21.01 11.59 5.25
CA ARG A 10 -20.93 12.51 4.11
C ARG A 10 -20.35 11.81 2.88
N LEU A 11 -19.27 11.05 3.04
CA LEU A 11 -18.67 10.27 1.94
C LEU A 11 -19.67 9.26 1.38
N ARG A 12 -20.42 8.57 2.25
CA ARG A 12 -21.43 7.60 1.81
C ARG A 12 -22.52 8.26 0.96
N SER A 13 -23.06 9.39 1.40
CA SER A 13 -24.06 10.15 0.63
C SER A 13 -23.51 10.56 -0.74
N LEU A 14 -22.27 11.05 -0.79
CA LEU A 14 -21.63 11.45 -2.06
C LEU A 14 -21.44 10.27 -3.02
N ILE A 15 -21.15 9.08 -2.49
CA ILE A 15 -21.03 7.84 -3.29
C ILE A 15 -22.40 7.41 -3.82
N ASP A 16 -23.42 7.44 -2.97
CA ASP A 16 -24.78 7.04 -3.34
C ASP A 16 -25.38 8.00 -4.39
N ASP A 17 -25.08 9.30 -4.31
CA ASP A 17 -25.56 10.34 -5.24
C ASP A 17 -24.79 10.38 -6.58
N ALA A 18 -23.57 9.84 -6.65
CA ALA A 18 -22.75 9.92 -7.85
C ALA A 18 -23.25 9.01 -8.99
N ASP A 19 -23.21 9.52 -10.22
CA ASP A 19 -23.48 8.72 -11.43
C ASP A 19 -22.35 7.71 -11.70
N ALA A 20 -21.09 8.13 -11.51
CA ALA A 20 -19.89 7.30 -11.64
C ALA A 20 -18.76 7.80 -10.74
N ILE A 21 -17.75 6.96 -10.47
CA ILE A 21 -16.68 7.24 -9.50
C ILE A 21 -15.30 7.06 -10.13
N ILE A 22 -14.41 8.05 -9.97
CA ILE A 22 -12.97 7.89 -10.25
C ILE A 22 -12.23 7.81 -8.91
N VAL A 23 -11.53 6.71 -8.67
CA VAL A 23 -10.76 6.49 -7.44
C VAL A 23 -9.26 6.64 -7.72
N GLY A 24 -8.64 7.64 -7.11
CA GLY A 24 -7.19 7.76 -7.04
C GLY A 24 -6.65 7.03 -5.81
N ILE A 25 -5.82 5.99 -5.99
CA ILE A 25 -5.22 5.22 -4.90
C ILE A 25 -3.71 5.43 -4.88
N GLY A 26 -3.20 5.87 -3.73
CA GLY A 26 -1.77 5.95 -3.44
C GLY A 26 -1.35 5.00 -2.32
N SER A 27 -0.09 5.13 -1.91
CA SER A 27 0.52 4.26 -0.90
C SER A 27 -0.16 4.38 0.47
N GLY A 28 -0.82 5.50 0.74
CA GLY A 28 -1.61 5.72 1.97
C GLY A 28 -2.65 4.63 2.22
N MET A 29 -3.26 4.06 1.18
CA MET A 29 -4.24 2.97 1.33
C MET A 29 -3.58 1.65 1.78
N SER A 30 -2.39 1.33 1.25
CA SER A 30 -1.58 0.20 1.70
C SER A 30 -1.03 0.44 3.10
N SER A 31 -0.58 1.66 3.41
CA SER A 31 -0.13 2.06 4.75
C SER A 31 -1.22 1.92 5.81
N ALA A 32 -2.47 2.31 5.48
CA ALA A 32 -3.64 2.11 6.36
C ALA A 32 -3.93 0.62 6.62
N ALA A 33 -3.54 -0.26 5.69
CA ALA A 33 -3.58 -1.71 5.86
C ALA A 33 -2.36 -2.28 6.61
N GLY A 34 -1.42 -1.45 7.05
CA GLY A 34 -0.17 -1.87 7.68
C GLY A 34 0.99 -2.17 6.71
N PHE A 35 0.76 -2.08 5.41
CA PHE A 35 1.78 -2.25 4.36
C PHE A 35 2.53 -0.94 4.11
N ASN A 36 3.57 -0.71 4.92
CA ASN A 36 4.30 0.54 4.91
C ASN A 36 5.62 0.46 4.15
N HIS A 37 5.62 0.85 2.88
CA HIS A 37 6.82 0.80 2.04
C HIS A 37 7.85 1.90 2.36
N TYR A 38 7.44 2.94 3.11
CA TYR A 38 8.21 4.16 3.36
C TYR A 38 8.76 4.29 4.79
N ASN A 39 8.67 3.24 5.62
CA ASN A 39 9.20 3.29 6.98
C ASN A 39 9.74 1.94 7.48
N ARG A 40 10.33 1.98 8.68
CA ARG A 40 11.01 0.83 9.29
C ARG A 40 10.06 -0.31 9.66
N ALA A 41 8.79 0.00 9.94
CA ALA A 41 7.80 -1.02 10.30
C ALA A 41 7.52 -1.97 9.13
N GLY A 42 7.49 -1.47 7.89
CA GLY A 42 7.37 -2.32 6.71
C GLY A 42 8.57 -3.24 6.50
N MET A 43 9.79 -2.75 6.75
CA MET A 43 11.00 -3.59 6.69
C MET A 43 10.93 -4.75 7.69
N ALA A 44 10.48 -4.48 8.92
CA ALA A 44 10.29 -5.53 9.92
C ALA A 44 9.23 -6.56 9.49
N ARG A 45 8.09 -6.09 8.97
CA ARG A 45 7.02 -6.96 8.45
C ARG A 45 7.50 -7.84 7.29
N ALA A 46 8.31 -7.28 6.39
CA ALA A 46 8.88 -8.00 5.24
C ALA A 46 10.09 -8.89 5.61
N GLY A 47 10.49 -8.94 6.89
CA GLY A 47 11.65 -9.70 7.32
C GLY A 47 12.96 -9.20 6.71
N MET A 48 13.09 -7.89 6.47
CA MET A 48 14.23 -7.25 5.80
C MET A 48 15.16 -6.52 6.79
N THR A 49 15.11 -6.86 8.07
CA THR A 49 15.89 -6.17 9.12
C THR A 49 17.40 -6.34 8.94
N ASP A 50 17.83 -7.43 8.29
CA ASP A 50 19.20 -7.66 7.87
C ASP A 50 19.68 -6.61 6.84
N TRP A 51 18.84 -6.25 5.86
CA TRP A 51 19.15 -5.16 4.94
C TRP A 51 19.20 -3.80 5.62
N GLN A 52 18.39 -3.59 6.68
CA GLN A 52 18.51 -2.37 7.50
C GLN A 52 19.86 -2.29 8.19
N GLN A 53 20.40 -3.41 8.68
CA GLN A 53 21.70 -3.45 9.34
C GLN A 53 22.85 -3.29 8.35
N ALA A 54 22.79 -3.97 7.20
CA ALA A 54 23.85 -3.96 6.21
C ALA A 54 23.95 -2.65 5.41
N PHE A 55 22.82 -2.03 5.06
CA PHE A 55 22.78 -0.85 4.18
C PHE A 55 22.24 0.41 4.86
N GLY A 56 21.77 0.31 6.11
CA GLY A 56 21.17 1.46 6.82
C GLY A 56 19.77 1.86 6.33
N PHE A 57 19.12 1.00 5.52
CA PHE A 57 17.79 1.29 4.97
C PHE A 57 16.75 1.55 6.06
N LYS A 58 15.99 2.63 5.85
CA LYS A 58 14.89 3.06 6.72
C LYS A 58 13.54 2.59 6.21
N SER A 59 13.47 2.10 4.98
CA SER A 59 12.22 1.67 4.34
C SER A 59 12.46 0.58 3.28
N LEU A 60 11.38 -0.06 2.81
CA LEU A 60 11.45 -1.01 1.70
C LEU A 60 11.81 -0.29 0.38
N PHE A 61 11.36 0.95 0.22
CA PHE A 61 11.72 1.73 -0.96
C PHE A 61 13.14 2.27 -0.94
N ASP A 62 13.77 2.43 0.22
CA ASP A 62 15.21 2.73 0.29
C ASP A 62 16.01 1.63 -0.42
N GLY A 63 15.67 0.36 -0.19
CA GLY A 63 16.32 -0.76 -0.86
C GLY A 63 15.88 -0.93 -2.31
N PHE A 64 14.58 -0.73 -2.60
CA PHE A 64 14.09 -0.87 -3.97
C PHE A 64 14.76 0.09 -4.96
N TYR A 65 14.99 1.34 -4.54
CA TYR A 65 15.64 2.39 -5.33
C TYR A 65 17.16 2.48 -5.10
N HIS A 66 17.74 1.57 -4.33
CA HIS A 66 19.18 1.59 -4.07
C HIS A 66 20.00 1.21 -5.30
N LEU A 67 21.12 1.90 -5.51
CA LEU A 67 22.11 1.54 -6.52
C LEU A 67 23.09 0.50 -5.94
N TYR A 68 22.74 -0.77 -6.09
CA TYR A 68 23.58 -1.86 -5.61
C TYR A 68 24.89 -1.98 -6.42
N PRO A 69 25.98 -2.45 -5.79
CA PRO A 69 27.27 -2.63 -6.46
C PRO A 69 27.28 -3.82 -7.43
N SER A 70 26.28 -4.71 -7.37
CA SER A 70 26.14 -5.83 -8.30
C SER A 70 24.67 -6.19 -8.54
N LEU A 71 24.41 -6.83 -9.68
CA LEU A 71 23.08 -7.32 -10.03
C LEU A 71 22.62 -8.43 -9.09
N GLU A 72 23.53 -9.28 -8.62
CA GLU A 72 23.21 -10.35 -7.67
C GLU A 72 22.65 -9.79 -6.36
N GLN A 73 23.22 -8.71 -5.83
CA GLN A 73 22.71 -8.07 -4.63
C GLN A 73 21.36 -7.38 -4.88
N GLN A 74 21.20 -6.69 -6.01
CA GLN A 74 19.93 -6.07 -6.39
C GLN A 74 18.82 -7.12 -6.51
N TRP A 75 19.10 -8.23 -7.22
CA TRP A 75 18.14 -9.32 -7.38
C TRP A 75 17.87 -10.07 -6.08
N ALA A 76 18.85 -10.21 -5.18
CA ALA A 76 18.61 -10.76 -3.86
C ALA A 76 17.62 -9.91 -3.04
N TYR A 77 17.70 -8.58 -3.16
CA TYR A 77 16.72 -7.68 -2.55
C TYR A 77 15.35 -7.81 -3.22
N TYR A 78 15.28 -7.69 -4.55
CA TYR A 78 14.03 -7.75 -5.31
C TYR A 78 13.30 -9.07 -5.13
N ALA A 79 13.99 -10.21 -5.18
CA ALA A 79 13.37 -11.52 -5.01
C ALA A 79 12.64 -11.63 -3.66
N ARG A 80 13.28 -11.19 -2.58
CA ARG A 80 12.66 -11.21 -1.24
C ARG A 80 11.54 -10.18 -1.11
N TYR A 81 11.69 -8.99 -1.70
CA TYR A 81 10.67 -7.96 -1.63
C TYR A 81 9.41 -8.34 -2.43
N ILE A 82 9.59 -8.95 -3.61
CA ILE A 82 8.51 -9.50 -4.43
C ILE A 82 7.86 -10.70 -3.74
N ASP A 83 8.63 -11.63 -3.17
CA ASP A 83 8.09 -12.77 -2.40
C ASP A 83 7.22 -12.29 -1.23
N PHE A 84 7.65 -11.25 -0.52
CA PHE A 84 6.83 -10.59 0.50
C PHE A 84 5.51 -10.08 -0.08
N MET A 85 5.55 -9.29 -1.16
CA MET A 85 4.33 -8.75 -1.78
C MET A 85 3.38 -9.84 -2.30
N LEU A 86 3.90 -10.93 -2.85
CA LEU A 86 3.11 -12.06 -3.35
C LEU A 86 2.41 -12.85 -2.24
N ARG A 87 2.95 -12.85 -1.03
CA ARG A 87 2.40 -13.57 0.12
C ARG A 87 1.42 -12.77 0.95
N GLU A 88 1.42 -11.44 0.80
CA GLU A 88 0.51 -10.60 1.56
C GLU A 88 -0.94 -10.76 1.08
N PRO A 89 -1.89 -11.07 1.98
CA PRO A 89 -3.28 -11.20 1.60
C PRO A 89 -3.88 -9.83 1.27
N THR A 90 -4.93 -9.83 0.45
CA THR A 90 -5.74 -8.64 0.21
C THR A 90 -6.22 -8.06 1.54
N SER A 91 -5.96 -6.77 1.77
CA SER A 91 -6.25 -6.13 3.04
C SER A 91 -7.63 -5.48 3.11
N GLN A 92 -8.11 -5.32 4.34
CA GLN A 92 -9.45 -4.84 4.64
C GLN A 92 -9.81 -3.51 3.98
N PRO A 93 -8.95 -2.47 3.94
CA PRO A 93 -9.30 -1.21 3.28
C PRO A 93 -9.67 -1.37 1.80
N TYR A 94 -9.02 -2.29 1.08
CA TYR A 94 -9.33 -2.57 -0.33
C TYR A 94 -10.63 -3.35 -0.48
N LEU A 95 -10.90 -4.30 0.42
CA LEU A 95 -12.16 -5.05 0.45
C LEU A 95 -13.34 -4.14 0.77
N ASP A 96 -13.17 -3.24 1.73
CA ASP A 96 -14.17 -2.25 2.14
C ASP A 96 -14.48 -1.28 1.00
N LEU A 97 -13.45 -0.74 0.33
CA LEU A 97 -13.64 0.12 -0.84
C LEU A 97 -14.42 -0.63 -1.94
N ARG A 98 -14.01 -1.86 -2.27
CA ARG A 98 -14.69 -2.68 -3.28
C ARG A 98 -16.17 -2.89 -2.92
N SER A 99 -16.47 -3.20 -1.67
CA SER A 99 -17.85 -3.36 -1.19
C SER A 99 -18.64 -2.05 -1.28
N LEU A 100 -18.00 -0.94 -0.92
CA LEU A 100 -18.59 0.39 -0.88
C LEU A 100 -18.98 0.91 -2.26
N ILE A 101 -18.15 0.72 -3.29
CA ILE A 101 -18.36 1.30 -4.63
C ILE A 101 -18.76 0.27 -5.69
N GLY A 102 -18.71 -1.03 -5.38
CA GLY A 102 -18.85 -2.11 -6.38
C GLY A 102 -20.20 -2.20 -7.08
N HIS A 103 -21.17 -1.39 -6.66
CA HIS A 103 -22.50 -1.26 -7.25
C HIS A 103 -22.66 -0.04 -8.16
N LYS A 104 -21.58 0.74 -8.38
CA LYS A 104 -21.50 1.92 -9.25
C LYS A 104 -20.55 1.66 -10.40
N ASP A 105 -20.69 2.41 -11.49
CA ASP A 105 -19.63 2.49 -12.49
C ASP A 105 -18.41 3.20 -11.89
N TYR A 106 -17.24 2.57 -11.96
CA TYR A 106 -16.02 3.16 -11.41
C TYR A 106 -14.77 2.85 -12.23
N PHE A 107 -13.79 3.75 -12.12
CA PHE A 107 -12.44 3.56 -12.63
C PHE A 107 -11.42 3.80 -11.52
N ILE A 108 -10.39 2.95 -11.44
CA ILE A 108 -9.31 3.06 -10.46
C ILE A 108 -8.03 3.50 -11.17
N LEU A 109 -7.45 4.61 -10.72
CA LEU A 109 -6.10 5.05 -11.06
C LEU A 109 -5.22 4.88 -9.82
N SER A 110 -4.14 4.10 -9.93
CA SER A 110 -3.25 3.81 -8.81
C SER A 110 -1.80 4.08 -9.15
N THR A 111 -1.04 4.62 -8.20
CA THR A 111 0.43 4.68 -8.26
C THR A 111 1.11 3.51 -7.53
N ASN A 112 0.33 2.67 -6.84
CA ASN A 112 0.88 1.48 -6.18
C ASN A 112 1.22 0.41 -7.22
N VAL A 113 2.32 -0.29 -6.99
CA VAL A 113 2.91 -1.34 -7.85
C VAL A 113 3.16 -2.61 -7.07
#